data_AF-A0A062VQ70-F1
#
_entry.id   AF-A0A062VQ70-F1
#
_cell.length_a   1.000
_cell.length_b   1.000
_cell.length_c   1.000
_cell.angle_alpha   90.00
_cell.angle_beta   90.00
_cell.angle_gamma   90.00
#
_symmetry.space_group_name_H-M   'P 1'
#
loop_
_entity.id
_entity.type
_entity.pdbx_description
1 polymer ?
#
loop_
_entity_poly.entity_id
_entity_poly.type
_entity_poly.pdbx_seq_one_letter_code
_entity_poly.pdbx_strand_id
1 'polypeptide(L)'
;MRDLDLKRGVLRPYFVLRACLCGTGGRCACDALDVFRSLEIERHPLSHLLSRIWSLRHDISAYDAGYVALAEALGIPLLTLDKRLAKTARRYCEVVIL
;
A
#
# COMPACT_ATOMS: atom_id res chain seq x y z
N MET A 1 17.14 0.55 17.30
CA MET A 1 16.82 -0.48 16.31
C MET A 1 16.38 0.28 15.06
N ARG A 2 17.29 1.10 14.49
CA ARG A 2 18.29 0.78 13.45
C ARG A 2 17.58 0.20 12.23
N ASP A 3 17.52 0.80 11.05
CA ASP A 3 18.23 1.91 10.44
C ASP A 3 17.29 2.37 9.31
N LEU A 4 16.71 3.57 9.41
CA LEU A 4 16.11 4.23 8.26
C LEU A 4 17.25 4.95 7.54
N ASP A 5 18.20 4.17 7.01
CA ASP A 5 19.28 4.68 6.17
C ASP A 5 18.70 5.04 4.79
N LEU A 6 17.99 6.15 4.85
CA LEU A 6 17.38 6.88 3.78
C LEU A 6 18.47 7.60 2.98
N LYS A 7 19.43 6.92 2.32
CA LYS A 7 20.24 7.57 1.27
C LYS A 7 20.64 6.67 0.09
N ARG A 8 20.01 7.02 -1.04
CA ARG A 8 20.67 7.36 -2.32
C ARG A 8 21.31 6.22 -3.11
N GLY A 9 20.56 5.67 -4.05
CA GLY A 9 21.11 4.99 -5.22
C GLY A 9 20.04 4.17 -5.91
N VAL A 10 19.58 4.64 -7.08
CA VAL A 10 18.44 4.12 -7.84
C VAL A 10 17.09 4.58 -7.26
N LEU A 11 16.45 5.53 -7.94
CA LEU A 11 15.07 5.97 -7.67
C LEU A 11 14.11 4.80 -7.98
N ARG A 12 14.01 3.83 -7.08
CA ARG A 12 12.91 2.86 -7.10
C ARG A 12 11.69 3.56 -6.50
N PRO A 13 10.61 3.75 -7.25
CA PRO A 13 9.44 4.40 -6.70
C PRO A 13 8.77 3.42 -5.72
N TYR A 14 8.90 3.69 -4.42
CA TYR A 14 8.23 2.94 -3.38
C TYR A 14 6.76 3.34 -3.35
N PHE A 15 5.86 2.36 -3.42
CA PHE A 15 4.43 2.56 -3.30
C PHE A 15 3.86 1.60 -2.26
N VAL A 16 2.91 2.08 -1.46
CA VAL A 16 2.06 1.15 -0.70
C VAL A 16 1.00 0.62 -1.66
N LEU A 17 1.09 -0.66 -2.02
CA LEU A 17 0.19 -1.27 -3.00
C LEU A 17 -0.98 -1.98 -2.34
N ARG A 18 -2.20 -1.62 -2.78
CA ARG A 18 -3.40 -2.44 -2.60
C ARG A 18 -3.87 -2.90 -3.98
N ALA A 19 -3.54 -4.14 -4.33
CA ALA A 19 -3.91 -4.75 -5.61
C ALA A 19 -4.86 -5.95 -5.43
N CYS A 20 -5.76 -6.12 -6.39
CA CYS A 20 -6.37 -7.41 -6.67
C CYS A 20 -5.65 -8.03 -7.89
N LEU A 21 -5.21 -9.28 -7.82
CA LEU A 21 -4.75 -10.06 -8.98
C LEU A 21 -5.95 -10.56 -9.82
N CYS A 22 -6.93 -9.68 -10.01
CA CYS A 22 -8.13 -9.93 -10.78
C CYS A 22 -7.75 -10.01 -12.27
N GLY A 23 -7.44 -11.20 -12.77
CA GLY A 23 -7.00 -11.42 -14.14
C GLY A 23 -8.10 -11.14 -15.17
N THR A 24 -8.04 -9.99 -15.84
CA THR A 24 -8.74 -9.79 -17.10
C THR A 24 -7.95 -10.48 -18.22
N GLY A 25 -8.52 -11.57 -18.71
CA GLY A 25 -8.03 -12.35 -19.85
C GLY A 25 -7.20 -13.57 -19.47
N GLY A 26 -7.80 -14.76 -19.60
CA GLY A 26 -7.16 -16.05 -19.94
C GLY A 26 -5.87 -16.50 -19.26
N ARG A 27 -5.38 -15.86 -18.20
CA ARG A 27 -4.16 -16.27 -17.48
C ARG A 27 -4.50 -17.40 -16.53
N CYS A 28 -3.69 -18.45 -16.53
CA CYS A 28 -3.87 -19.52 -15.55
C CYS A 28 -3.60 -18.96 -14.14
N ALA A 29 -4.19 -19.56 -13.11
CA ALA A 29 -3.91 -19.19 -11.72
C ALA A 29 -2.41 -19.29 -11.38
N CYS A 30 -1.68 -20.16 -12.07
CA CYS A 30 -0.22 -20.28 -12.01
C CYS A 30 0.50 -18.99 -12.38
N ASP A 31 0.18 -18.40 -13.55
CA ASP A 31 0.82 -17.18 -14.04
C ASP A 31 0.66 -16.01 -13.06
N ALA A 32 -0.52 -15.89 -12.44
CA ALA A 32 -0.79 -14.84 -11.46
C ALA A 32 0.05 -15.00 -10.18
N LEU A 33 0.29 -16.24 -9.74
CA LEU A 33 1.14 -16.54 -8.58
C LEU A 33 2.61 -16.31 -8.89
N ASP A 34 3.07 -16.63 -10.10
CA ASP A 34 4.46 -16.40 -10.51
C ASP A 34 4.75 -14.90 -10.67
N VAL A 35 3.79 -14.13 -11.20
CA VAL A 35 3.86 -12.66 -11.17
C VAL A 35 3.93 -12.17 -9.72
N PHE A 36 3.05 -12.65 -8.84
CA PHE A 36 3.07 -12.25 -7.42
C PHE A 36 4.41 -12.55 -6.74
N ARG A 37 5.01 -13.71 -7.03
CA ARG A 37 6.34 -14.09 -6.51
C ARG A 37 7.47 -13.23 -7.06
N SER A 38 7.35 -12.73 -8.28
CA SER A 38 8.33 -11.85 -8.90
C SER A 38 8.28 -10.41 -8.37
N LEU A 39 7.22 -10.03 -7.64
CA LEU A 39 7.11 -8.72 -7.02
C LEU A 39 8.05 -8.61 -5.83
N GLU A 40 8.85 -7.56 -5.81
CA GLU A 40 9.66 -7.18 -4.65
C GLU A 40 8.74 -6.51 -3.60
N ILE A 41 8.16 -7.32 -2.71
CA ILE A 41 7.25 -6.84 -1.67
C ILE A 41 7.98 -6.76 -0.34
N GLU A 42 8.09 -5.54 0.20
CA GLU A 42 8.46 -5.33 1.60
C GLU A 42 7.22 -5.38 2.49
N ARG A 43 7.27 -6.19 3.56
CA ARG A 43 6.16 -6.32 4.52
C ARG A 43 6.46 -5.51 5.77
N HIS A 44 5.58 -4.56 6.08
CA HIS A 44 5.70 -3.76 7.29
C HIS A 44 4.79 -4.31 8.41
N PRO A 45 5.31 -4.43 9.65
CA PRO A 45 4.49 -4.85 10.79
C PRO A 45 3.47 -3.77 11.16
N LEU A 46 2.23 -4.20 11.42
CA LEU A 46 1.11 -3.27 11.69
C LEU A 46 1.09 -2.73 13.14
N SER A 47 1.86 -3.32 14.04
CA SER A 47 1.86 -3.02 15.48
C SER A 47 2.09 -1.54 15.79
N HIS A 48 3.01 -0.88 15.08
CA HIS A 48 3.32 0.54 15.26
C HIS A 48 2.26 1.48 14.66
N LEU A 49 1.37 0.96 13.82
CA LEU A 49 0.34 1.74 13.13
C LEU A 49 -1.02 1.67 13.82
N LEU A 50 -1.21 0.79 14.81
CA LEU A 50 -2.52 0.52 15.41
C LEU A 50 -3.21 1.78 15.96
N SER A 51 -2.47 2.66 16.65
CA SER A 51 -3.01 3.93 17.15
C SER A 51 -3.50 4.83 16.01
N ARG A 52 -2.76 4.88 14.90
CA ARG A 52 -3.14 5.67 13.73
C ARG A 52 -4.33 5.07 13.01
N ILE A 53 -4.34 3.75 12.79
CA ILE A 53 -5.45 3.01 12.20
C ILE A 53 -6.74 3.26 13.00
N TRP A 54 -6.65 3.21 14.33
CA TRP A 54 -7.79 3.48 15.21
C TRP A 54 -8.34 4.91 15.07
N SER A 55 -7.46 5.90 14.85
CA SER A 55 -7.90 7.29 14.64
C SER A 55 -8.70 7.46 13.34
N LEU A 56 -8.43 6.64 12.31
CA LEU A 56 -9.07 6.71 11.00
C LEU A 56 -10.43 5.99 10.93
N ARG A 57 -10.84 5.28 12.00
CA ARG A 57 -12.00 4.37 12.03
C ARG A 57 -13.34 5.00 11.64
N HIS A 58 -13.47 6.32 11.75
CA HIS A 58 -14.71 7.04 11.40
C HIS A 58 -14.84 7.29 9.88
N ASP A 59 -13.72 7.27 9.16
CA ASP A 59 -13.66 7.59 7.73
C ASP A 59 -13.33 6.37 6.86
N ILE A 60 -12.52 5.45 7.37
CA ILE A 60 -11.91 4.36 6.61
C ILE A 60 -12.05 3.04 7.37
N SER A 61 -12.34 1.95 6.64
CA SER A 61 -12.38 0.60 7.20
C SER A 61 -11.03 0.24 7.84
N ALA A 62 -11.01 -0.58 8.90
CA ALA A 62 -9.76 -0.95 9.58
C ALA A 62 -8.71 -1.56 8.64
N TYR A 63 -9.15 -2.33 7.64
CA TYR A 63 -8.28 -2.92 6.63
C TYR A 63 -7.63 -1.86 5.74
N ASP A 64 -8.42 -0.96 5.18
CA ASP A 64 -7.91 0.08 4.28
C ASP A 64 -7.11 1.15 5.04
N ALA A 65 -7.47 1.42 6.30
CA ALA A 65 -6.77 2.35 7.18
C ALA A 65 -5.33 1.91 7.46
N GLY A 66 -5.04 0.60 7.42
CA GLY A 66 -3.66 0.09 7.52
C GLY A 66 -2.78 0.56 6.37
N TYR A 67 -3.27 0.50 5.14
CA TYR A 67 -2.53 0.97 3.96
C TYR A 67 -2.36 2.49 3.98
N VAL A 68 -3.38 3.24 4.38
CA VAL A 68 -3.31 4.71 4.51
C VAL A 68 -2.31 5.11 5.58
N ALA A 69 -2.38 4.50 6.77
CA ALA A 69 -1.47 4.80 7.88
C ALA A 69 -0.02 4.44 7.54
N LEU A 70 0.21 3.35 6.79
CA LEU A 70 1.54 2.98 6.34
C LEU A 70 2.09 3.98 5.31
N ALA A 71 1.29 4.36 4.31
CA ALA A 71 1.68 5.34 3.30
C ALA A 71 2.02 6.71 3.93
N GLU A 72 1.20 7.14 4.90
CA GLU A 72 1.43 8.34 5.70
C GLU A 72 2.74 8.24 6.52
N ALA A 73 2.97 7.11 7.21
CA ALA A 73 4.16 6.93 8.04
C ALA A 73 5.47 6.86 7.25
N LEU A 74 5.42 6.32 6.02
CA LEU A 74 6.58 6.22 5.13
C LEU A 74 6.76 7.46 4.25
N GLY A 75 5.76 8.34 4.16
CA GLY A 75 5.78 9.51 3.27
C GLY A 75 5.80 9.15 1.80
N ILE A 76 5.16 8.03 1.42
CA ILE A 76 5.11 7.52 0.04
C ILE A 76 3.66 7.46 -0.46
N PRO A 77 3.42 7.56 -1.78
CA PRO A 77 2.09 7.47 -2.34
C PRO A 77 1.42 6.10 -2.12
N LEU A 78 0.12 6.13 -1.83
CA LEU A 78 -0.75 4.97 -1.82
C LEU A 78 -1.22 4.66 -3.25
N LEU A 79 -0.91 3.46 -3.74
CA LEU A 79 -1.33 2.96 -5.05
C LEU A 79 -2.54 2.04 -4.88
N THR A 80 -3.69 2.43 -5.46
CA THR A 80 -4.95 1.67 -5.31
C THR A 80 -5.85 1.79 -6.54
N LEU A 81 -6.50 0.68 -6.92
CA LEU A 81 -7.56 0.64 -7.95
C LEU A 81 -8.93 1.09 -7.39
N ASP A 82 -9.05 1.18 -6.07
CA ASP A 82 -10.31 1.49 -5.40
C ASP A 82 -10.52 3.00 -5.32
N LYS A 83 -11.37 3.51 -6.22
CA LYS A 83 -11.70 4.94 -6.32
C LYS A 83 -12.36 5.48 -5.05
N ARG A 84 -13.12 4.66 -4.32
CA ARG A 84 -13.80 5.10 -3.09
C ARG A 84 -12.77 5.31 -1.99
N LEU A 85 -11.86 4.34 -1.81
CA LEU A 85 -10.74 4.48 -0.89
C LEU A 85 -9.86 5.67 -1.30
N ALA A 86 -9.52 5.80 -2.57
CA ALA A 86 -8.66 6.88 -3.06
C ALA A 86 -9.20 8.28 -2.71
N LYS A 87 -10.52 8.48 -2.84
CA LYS A 87 -11.17 9.76 -2.49
C LYS A 87 -10.98 10.11 -1.01
N THR A 88 -11.14 9.15 -0.11
CA THR A 88 -11.00 9.39 1.33
C THR A 88 -9.53 9.46 1.75
N ALA A 89 -8.68 8.59 1.21
CA ALA A 89 -7.26 8.48 1.53
C ALA A 89 -6.44 9.72 1.13
N ARG A 90 -6.86 10.45 0.08
CA ARG A 90 -6.26 11.74 -0.35
C ARG A 90 -6.21 12.81 0.73
N ARG A 91 -7.01 12.67 1.80
CA ARG A 91 -6.97 13.56 2.97
C ARG A 91 -5.74 13.34 3.86
N TYR A 92 -5.10 12.18 3.73
CA TYR A 92 -4.08 11.69 4.65
C TYR A 92 -2.72 11.43 3.97
N CYS A 93 -2.73 11.07 2.68
CA CYS A 93 -1.51 10.79 1.92
C CYS A 93 -1.72 11.08 0.42
N GLU A 94 -0.62 11.12 -0.34
CA GLU A 94 -0.69 11.13 -1.80
C GLU A 94 -1.29 9.81 -2.31
N VAL A 95 -2.14 9.87 -3.34
CA VAL A 95 -2.80 8.68 -3.88
C VAL A 95 -2.69 8.63 -5.40
N VAL A 96 -2.17 7.51 -5.89
CA VAL A 96 -2.11 7.16 -7.31
C VAL A 96 -3.16 6.09 -7.60
N ILE A 97 -3.95 6.31 -8.66
CA ILE A 97 -5.01 5.40 -9.10
C ILE A 97 -4.55 4.77 -10.42
N LEU A 98 -4.63 3.44 -10.51
CA LEU A 98 -4.38 2.68 -11.75
C LEU A 98 -5.67 2.45 -12.56
#